data_AF-A0A951N925-F1
#
_entry.id   AF-A0A951N925-F1
#
_cell.length_a   1.000
_cell.length_b   1.000
_cell.length_c   1.000
_cell.angle_alpha   90.00
_cell.angle_beta   90.00
_cell.angle_gamma   90.00
#
_symmetry.space_group_name_H-M   'P 1'
#
loop_
_entity.id
_entity.type
_entity.pdbx_description
1 polymer ?
#
loop_
_entity_poly.entity_id
_entity_poly.type
_entity_poly.pdbx_seq_one_letter_code
_entity_poly.pdbx_strand_id
1 'polypeptide(L)'
;MNVSPPAGPGPCNDPFSEAQLKTLKYAPAFPANFGSLADARAFCETFFSYYKREHRHSGIALHTPASVHFGTAGQVRQQRQATLYAAYNAHPERFRHRRPEPPKLPAAAWIQPAQQGGPHPEQLDADCLKPLDTFRHAEHHVHHPVTPGSGRGVQEATAETTER
;
A
#
# COMPACT_ATOMS: atom_id res chain seq x y z
N MET A 1 -7.96 -22.88 -41.30
CA MET A 1 -8.34 -21.58 -40.71
C MET A 1 -7.96 -21.65 -39.24
N ASN A 2 -6.86 -20.99 -38.84
CA ASN A 2 -6.40 -21.00 -37.45
C ASN A 2 -6.96 -19.73 -36.78
N VAL A 3 -7.98 -19.89 -35.95
CA VAL A 3 -8.55 -18.77 -35.18
C VAL A 3 -7.70 -18.64 -33.92
N SER A 4 -6.89 -17.57 -33.84
CA SER A 4 -6.26 -17.20 -32.57
C SER A 4 -7.35 -16.79 -31.59
N PRO A 5 -7.32 -17.26 -30.33
CA PRO A 5 -8.28 -16.81 -29.34
C PRO A 5 -8.06 -15.31 -29.04
N PRO A 6 -9.13 -14.55 -28.75
CA PRO A 6 -8.98 -13.15 -28.35
C PRO A 6 -8.20 -13.09 -27.03
N ALA A 7 -7.24 -12.17 -26.95
CA ALA A 7 -6.54 -11.87 -25.71
C ALA A 7 -7.58 -11.56 -24.61
N GLY A 8 -7.67 -12.41 -23.60
CA GLY A 8 -8.48 -12.15 -22.41
C GLY A 8 -8.02 -10.85 -21.75
N PRO A 9 -8.89 -10.18 -20.96
CA PRO A 9 -8.53 -8.95 -20.28
C PRO A 9 -7.28 -9.20 -19.42
N GLY A 10 -6.23 -8.43 -19.68
CA GLY A 10 -4.97 -8.53 -18.93
C GLY A 10 -5.18 -8.28 -17.44
N PRO A 11 -4.25 -8.74 -16.59
CA PRO A 11 -4.36 -8.54 -15.15
C PRO A 11 -4.52 -7.06 -14.82
N CYS A 12 -5.50 -6.75 -13.97
CA CYS A 12 -5.73 -5.43 -13.38
C CYS A 12 -4.63 -5.13 -12.33
N ASN A 13 -3.38 -5.09 -12.77
CA ASN A 13 -2.29 -4.63 -11.94
C ASN A 13 -1.86 -3.26 -12.48
N ASP A 14 -2.13 -2.23 -11.70
CA ASP A 14 -1.62 -0.90 -12.00
C ASP A 14 -0.20 -0.75 -11.41
N PRO A 15 0.80 -0.31 -12.20
CA PRO A 15 2.18 -0.14 -11.73
C PRO A 15 2.34 0.77 -10.49
N PHE A 16 1.44 1.72 -10.21
CA PHE A 16 1.55 2.55 -9.00
C PHE A 16 1.17 1.73 -7.76
N SER A 17 0.12 0.92 -7.84
CA SER A 17 -0.26 0.00 -6.76
C SER A 17 0.83 -1.04 -6.50
N GLU A 18 1.45 -1.60 -7.55
CA GLU A 18 2.57 -2.54 -7.42
C GLU A 18 3.79 -1.91 -6.77
N ALA A 19 4.14 -0.66 -7.13
CA ALA A 19 5.26 0.05 -6.54
C ALA A 19 5.07 0.27 -5.02
N GLN A 20 3.85 0.60 -4.59
CA GLN A 20 3.52 0.74 -3.17
C GLN A 20 3.64 -0.59 -2.43
N LEU A 21 3.05 -1.67 -2.96
CA LEU A 21 3.11 -3.00 -2.35
C LEU A 21 4.53 -3.53 -2.27
N LYS A 22 5.33 -3.31 -3.31
CA LYS A 22 6.76 -3.64 -3.31
C LYS A 22 7.50 -2.87 -2.21
N THR A 23 7.27 -1.56 -2.12
CA THR A 23 7.92 -0.73 -1.08
C THR A 23 7.55 -1.18 0.33
N LEU A 24 6.29 -1.56 0.54
CA LEU A 24 5.80 -2.10 1.80
C LEU A 24 6.51 -3.42 2.15
N LYS A 25 6.50 -4.38 1.22
CA LYS A 25 7.07 -5.73 1.42
C LYS A 25 8.56 -5.71 1.73
N TYR A 26 9.31 -4.80 1.10
CA TYR A 26 10.76 -4.72 1.25
C TYR A 26 11.20 -3.62 2.21
N ALA A 27 10.28 -3.00 2.97
CA ALA A 27 10.63 -2.06 4.00
C ALA A 27 11.42 -2.77 5.11
N PRO A 28 12.55 -2.22 5.61
CA PRO A 28 13.34 -2.86 6.67
C PRO A 28 12.56 -3.11 7.97
N ALA A 29 11.54 -2.30 8.23
CA ALA A 29 10.67 -2.42 9.40
C ALA A 29 9.50 -3.39 9.19
N PHE A 30 9.34 -3.98 8.00
CA PHE A 30 8.25 -4.91 7.71
C PHE A 30 8.48 -6.22 8.50
N PRO A 31 7.55 -6.61 9.39
CA PRO A 31 7.77 -7.77 10.25
C PRO A 31 7.57 -9.07 9.48
N ALA A 32 8.20 -10.15 9.96
CA ALA A 32 7.98 -11.49 9.40
C ALA A 32 6.54 -11.96 9.61
N ASN A 33 5.95 -11.64 10.77
CA ASN A 33 4.55 -11.90 11.11
C ASN A 33 4.02 -10.75 11.99
N PHE A 34 2.73 -10.44 11.89
CA PHE A 34 2.04 -9.55 12.83
C PHE A 34 1.49 -10.34 14.01
N GLY A 35 1.53 -9.77 15.22
CA GLY A 35 0.96 -10.39 16.43
C GLY A 35 -0.57 -10.37 16.45
N SER A 36 -1.18 -9.39 15.80
CA SER A 36 -2.62 -9.23 15.68
C SER A 36 -3.01 -8.36 14.47
N LEU A 37 -4.30 -8.31 14.14
CA LEU A 37 -4.84 -7.37 13.15
C LEU A 37 -4.65 -5.91 13.57
N ALA A 38 -4.70 -5.62 14.87
CA ALA A 38 -4.48 -4.27 15.39
C ALA A 38 -3.04 -3.81 15.11
N ASP A 39 -2.06 -4.69 15.34
CA ASP A 39 -0.65 -4.40 15.06
C ASP A 39 -0.42 -4.17 13.57
N ALA A 40 -1.05 -4.99 12.72
CA ALA A 40 -0.97 -4.82 11.27
C ALA A 40 -1.52 -3.45 10.83
N ARG A 41 -2.65 -3.00 11.39
CA ARG A 41 -3.24 -1.69 11.09
C ARG A 41 -2.34 -0.55 11.53
N ALA A 42 -1.85 -0.58 12.77
CA ALA A 42 -0.96 0.45 13.30
C ALA A 42 0.33 0.59 12.46
N PHE A 43 0.90 -0.54 12.03
CA PHE A 43 2.03 -0.55 11.12
C PHE A 43 1.67 0.07 9.76
N CYS A 44 0.55 -0.32 9.15
CA CYS A 44 0.12 0.20 7.85
C CYS A 44 -0.14 1.72 7.90
N GLU A 45 -0.77 2.23 8.96
CA GLU A 45 -1.00 3.67 9.14
C GLU A 45 0.33 4.44 9.16
N THR A 46 1.28 3.96 9.94
CA THR A 46 2.62 4.55 10.03
C THR A 46 3.33 4.50 8.67
N PHE A 47 3.31 3.34 8.02
CA PHE A 47 3.92 3.14 6.72
C PHE A 47 3.31 4.06 5.65
N PHE A 48 1.99 4.15 5.55
CA PHE A 48 1.34 4.99 4.53
C PHE A 48 1.54 6.47 4.80
N SER A 49 1.63 6.90 6.06
CA SER A 49 2.01 8.27 6.39
C SER A 49 3.41 8.59 5.86
N TYR A 50 4.39 7.74 6.18
CA TYR A 50 5.76 7.84 5.67
C TYR A 50 5.81 7.81 4.13
N TYR A 51 5.16 6.83 3.50
CA TYR A 51 5.16 6.64 2.05
C TYR A 51 4.63 7.88 1.30
N LYS A 52 3.56 8.50 1.83
CA LYS A 52 2.92 9.67 1.22
C LYS A 52 3.69 10.97 1.45
N ARG A 53 4.33 11.13 2.61
CA ARG A 53 4.82 12.45 3.07
C ARG A 53 6.34 12.56 3.11
N GLU A 54 7.05 11.46 3.21
CA GLU A 54 8.49 11.43 3.47
C GLU A 54 9.25 10.65 2.41
N HIS A 55 8.73 9.49 2.00
CA HIS A 55 9.37 8.66 0.99
C HIS A 55 9.45 9.39 -0.36
N ARG A 56 10.65 9.43 -0.94
CA ARG A 56 10.98 10.17 -2.17
C ARG A 56 11.01 9.21 -3.35
N HIS A 57 10.13 9.41 -4.31
CA HIS A 57 9.87 8.45 -5.38
C HIS A 57 10.62 8.83 -6.66
N SER A 58 11.45 7.92 -7.17
CA SER A 58 12.21 8.15 -8.41
C SER A 58 11.30 8.42 -9.62
N GLY A 59 10.15 7.74 -9.71
CA GLY A 59 9.16 7.92 -10.78
C GLY A 59 8.51 9.31 -10.84
N ILE A 60 8.60 10.10 -9.77
CA ILE A 60 8.14 11.50 -9.72
C ILE A 60 9.28 12.43 -9.34
N ALA A 61 10.46 12.25 -9.94
CA ALA A 61 11.62 13.14 -9.76
C ALA A 61 12.07 13.32 -8.30
N LEU A 62 12.02 12.23 -7.54
CA LEU A 62 12.30 12.19 -6.10
C LEU A 62 11.37 13.11 -5.31
N HIS A 63 10.14 13.36 -5.74
CA HIS A 63 9.13 14.04 -4.93
C HIS A 63 8.37 13.04 -4.05
N THR A 64 7.66 13.57 -3.05
CA THR A 64 6.70 12.79 -2.26
C THR A 64 5.34 12.88 -2.95
N PRO A 65 4.48 11.84 -2.86
CA PRO A 65 3.16 11.86 -3.48
C PRO A 65 2.34 13.05 -2.99
N ALA A 66 2.44 13.40 -1.70
CA ALA A 66 1.80 14.59 -1.14
C ALA A 66 2.29 15.88 -1.81
N SER A 67 3.60 16.04 -2.07
CA SER A 67 4.10 17.27 -2.69
C SER A 67 3.63 17.45 -4.14
N VAL A 68 3.42 16.35 -4.86
CA VAL A 68 2.86 16.38 -6.22
C VAL A 68 1.36 16.68 -6.15
N HIS A 69 0.64 15.94 -5.30
CA HIS A 69 -0.81 16.08 -5.16
C HIS A 69 -1.24 17.49 -4.70
N PHE A 70 -0.54 18.08 -3.74
CA PHE A 70 -0.83 19.43 -3.25
C PHE A 70 -0.13 20.55 -4.05
N GLY A 71 0.51 20.24 -5.18
CA GLY A 71 1.12 21.23 -6.08
C GLY A 71 2.39 21.93 -5.53
N THR A 72 2.94 21.49 -4.40
CA THR A 72 4.15 22.09 -3.79
C THR A 72 5.46 21.61 -4.43
N ALA A 73 5.39 20.65 -5.36
CA ALA A 73 6.55 20.09 -6.05
C ALA A 73 7.43 21.15 -6.74
N GLY A 74 6.84 22.20 -7.31
CA GLY A 74 7.59 23.30 -7.94
C GLY A 74 8.50 24.03 -6.95
N GLN A 75 7.97 24.38 -5.78
CA GLN A 75 8.72 25.04 -4.71
C GLN A 75 9.85 24.14 -4.18
N VAL A 76 9.55 22.86 -3.95
CA VAL A 76 10.56 21.87 -3.52
C VAL A 76 11.67 21.73 -4.56
N ARG A 77 11.35 21.77 -5.86
CA ARG A 77 12.35 21.70 -6.94
C ARG A 77 13.24 22.94 -6.96
N GLN A 78 12.69 24.14 -6.75
CA GLN A 78 13.47 25.38 -6.65
C GLN A 78 14.44 25.35 -5.46
N GLN A 79 13.98 24.91 -4.29
CA GLN A 79 14.84 24.75 -3.10
C GLN A 79 15.99 23.76 -3.35
N ARG A 80 15.72 22.66 -4.05
CA ARG A 80 16.75 21.71 -4.46
C ARG A 80 17.77 22.32 -5.42
N GLN A 81 17.30 23.10 -6.40
CA GLN A 81 18.21 23.78 -7.33
C GLN A 81 19.14 24.74 -6.58
N ALA A 82 18.61 25.52 -5.62
CA ALA A 82 19.43 26.41 -4.80
C ALA A 82 20.49 25.64 -3.99
N THR A 83 20.10 24.52 -3.38
CA THR A 83 21.02 23.64 -2.63
C THR A 83 22.12 23.06 -3.54
N LEU A 84 21.74 22.57 -4.72
CA LEU A 84 22.65 22.03 -5.72
C LEU A 84 23.63 23.09 -6.23
N TYR A 85 23.17 24.33 -6.42
CA TYR A 85 24.05 25.45 -6.78
C TYR A 85 25.02 25.83 -5.67
N ALA A 86 24.56 25.89 -4.42
CA ALA A 86 25.45 26.15 -3.29
C ALA A 86 26.55 25.09 -3.18
N ALA A 87 26.18 23.80 -3.33
CA ALA A 87 27.15 22.70 -3.33
C ALA A 87 28.12 22.77 -4.52
N TYR A 88 27.64 23.13 -5.71
CA TYR A 88 28.49 23.32 -6.90
C TYR A 88 29.48 24.46 -6.73
N ASN A 89 29.05 25.60 -6.18
CA ASN A 89 29.94 26.75 -5.97
C ASN A 89 31.04 26.44 -4.94
N ALA A 90 30.74 25.64 -3.93
CA ALA A 90 31.73 25.22 -2.94
C ALA A 90 32.73 24.19 -3.49
N HIS A 91 32.26 23.25 -4.32
CA HIS A 91 33.04 22.08 -4.78
C HIS A 91 32.73 21.72 -6.24
N PRO A 92 33.12 22.54 -7.22
CA PRO A 92 32.80 22.31 -8.62
C PRO A 92 33.41 21.02 -9.20
N GLU A 93 34.52 20.55 -8.62
CA GLU A 93 35.20 19.30 -8.98
C GLU A 93 34.33 18.06 -8.75
N ARG A 94 33.47 18.07 -7.73
CA ARG A 94 32.50 16.97 -7.46
C ARG A 94 31.48 16.80 -8.58
N PHE A 95 31.28 17.83 -9.39
CA PHE A 95 30.28 17.86 -10.46
C PHE A 95 30.92 17.85 -11.86
N ARG A 96 32.21 17.47 -11.98
CA ARG A 96 32.95 17.52 -13.26
C ARG A 96 32.85 18.89 -13.93
N HIS A 97 32.85 19.95 -13.11
CA HIS A 97 32.67 21.35 -13.52
C HIS A 97 31.35 21.65 -14.26
N ARG A 98 30.37 20.74 -14.26
CA ARG A 98 29.02 20.98 -14.82
C ARG A 98 28.05 21.36 -13.73
N ARG A 99 27.20 22.36 -14.00
CA ARG A 99 26.15 22.77 -13.07
C ARG A 99 25.10 21.65 -12.93
N PRO A 100 24.83 21.17 -11.71
CA PRO A 100 23.81 20.15 -11.47
C PRO A 100 22.39 20.74 -11.58
N GLU A 101 21.46 19.91 -12.06
CA GLU A 101 20.02 20.20 -12.09
C GLU A 101 19.23 19.06 -11.42
N PRO A 102 18.17 19.37 -10.65
CA PRO A 102 17.30 18.35 -10.10
C PRO A 102 16.45 17.73 -11.23
N PRO A 103 16.10 16.43 -11.11
CA PRO A 103 15.26 15.74 -12.08
C PRO A 103 13.96 16.51 -12.37
N LYS A 104 13.45 16.37 -13.60
CA LYS A 104 12.19 17.01 -14.02
C LYS A 104 11.01 16.12 -13.64
N LEU A 105 9.95 16.72 -13.10
CA LEU A 105 8.71 15.99 -12.88
C LEU A 105 8.10 15.53 -14.21
N PRO A 106 7.48 14.34 -14.26
CA PRO A 106 6.68 13.93 -15.40
C PRO A 106 5.47 14.88 -15.57
N ALA A 107 5.03 15.07 -16.82
CA ALA A 107 3.91 15.97 -17.13
C ALA A 107 2.56 15.44 -16.62
N ALA A 108 2.38 14.11 -16.61
CA ALA A 108 1.19 13.45 -16.10
C ALA A 108 1.53 12.01 -15.64
N ALA A 109 0.72 11.46 -14.74
CA ALA A 109 0.76 10.08 -14.28
C ALA A 109 -0.69 9.61 -13.98
N TRP A 110 -1.06 8.40 -14.39
CA TRP A 110 -2.44 7.89 -14.32
C TRP A 110 -2.47 6.49 -13.68
N ILE A 111 -3.28 6.29 -12.64
CA ILE A 111 -3.43 5.00 -11.93
C ILE A 111 -4.20 3.98 -12.77
N GLN A 112 -5.02 4.42 -13.73
CA GLN A 112 -5.54 3.58 -14.81
C GLN A 112 -5.83 4.53 -15.99
N PRO A 113 -5.11 4.42 -17.12
CA PRO A 113 -5.50 5.18 -18.30
C PRO A 113 -6.84 4.65 -18.80
N ALA A 114 -7.77 5.53 -19.17
CA ALA A 114 -9.00 5.11 -19.85
C ALA A 114 -8.61 4.32 -21.11
N GLN A 115 -8.98 3.03 -21.18
CA GLN A 115 -8.81 2.27 -22.42
C GLN A 115 -9.55 2.99 -23.53
N GLN A 116 -8.83 3.46 -24.54
CA GLN A 116 -9.45 3.98 -25.74
C GLN A 116 -10.22 2.82 -26.40
N GLY A 117 -11.54 2.79 -26.22
CA GLY A 117 -12.45 1.81 -26.83
C GLY A 117 -12.82 0.58 -26.00
N GLY A 118 -12.78 0.64 -24.66
CA GLY A 118 -13.33 -0.43 -23.80
C GLY A 118 -14.85 -0.30 -23.56
N PRO A 119 -15.59 -1.41 -23.29
CA PRO A 119 -17.02 -1.37 -23.04
C PRO A 119 -17.39 -0.52 -21.81
N HIS A 120 -18.64 -0.03 -21.80
CA HIS A 120 -19.23 0.90 -20.83
C HIS A 120 -18.99 0.47 -19.36
N PRO A 121 -18.78 1.42 -18.42
CA PRO A 121 -18.38 1.17 -17.02
C PRO A 121 -19.33 0.32 -16.15
N GLU A 122 -20.40 -0.24 -16.71
CA GLU A 122 -21.38 -1.08 -16.00
C GLU A 122 -21.00 -2.59 -16.01
N GLN A 123 -19.87 -2.96 -16.63
CA GLN A 123 -19.41 -4.35 -16.78
C GLN A 123 -18.09 -4.67 -16.07
N LEU A 124 -17.55 -3.76 -15.24
CA LEU A 124 -16.25 -3.95 -14.57
C LEU A 124 -16.35 -4.66 -13.21
N ASP A 125 -17.55 -5.09 -12.82
CA ASP A 125 -17.93 -5.09 -11.40
C ASP A 125 -17.86 -6.48 -10.72
N ALA A 126 -17.60 -7.57 -11.45
CA ALA A 126 -17.71 -8.92 -10.86
C ALA A 126 -16.44 -9.79 -10.96
N ASP A 127 -15.60 -9.63 -11.98
CA ASP A 127 -14.54 -10.61 -12.26
C ASP A 127 -13.15 -10.22 -11.77
N CYS A 128 -12.90 -8.94 -11.47
CA CYS A 128 -11.62 -8.47 -10.96
C CYS A 128 -11.41 -8.77 -9.45
N LEU A 129 -12.51 -8.91 -8.70
CA LEU A 129 -12.50 -9.14 -7.24
C LEU A 129 -12.45 -10.63 -6.84
N LYS A 130 -12.72 -11.55 -7.77
CA LYS A 130 -12.77 -13.01 -7.49
C LYS A 130 -11.48 -13.60 -6.89
N PRO A 131 -10.27 -13.12 -7.24
CA PRO A 131 -9.05 -13.59 -6.58
C PRO A 131 -8.89 -13.10 -5.13
N LEU A 132 -9.60 -12.04 -4.73
CA LEU A 132 -9.52 -11.44 -3.39
C LEU A 132 -10.66 -11.91 -2.46
N ASP A 133 -11.79 -12.37 -3.02
CA ASP A 133 -12.93 -12.90 -2.27
C ASP A 133 -12.76 -14.35 -1.76
N THR A 134 -11.67 -15.03 -2.11
CA THR A 134 -11.40 -16.39 -1.61
C THR A 134 -11.14 -16.42 -0.09
N PHE A 135 -10.96 -15.26 0.56
CA PHE A 135 -10.78 -15.16 2.02
C PHE A 135 -12.08 -14.96 2.82
N ARG A 136 -13.26 -14.81 2.19
CA ARG A 136 -14.52 -14.51 2.92
C ARG A 136 -15.46 -15.70 3.13
N HIS A 137 -15.13 -16.92 2.69
CA HIS A 137 -16.01 -18.09 2.82
C HIS A 137 -15.45 -19.24 3.66
N ALA A 138 -14.36 -19.02 4.39
CA ALA A 138 -13.76 -20.04 5.27
C ALA A 138 -14.17 -19.95 6.75
N GLU A 139 -15.27 -19.27 7.12
CA GLU A 139 -15.75 -19.19 8.51
C GLU A 139 -17.19 -19.69 8.75
N HIS A 140 -17.68 -20.64 7.95
CA HIS A 140 -18.86 -21.41 8.33
C HIS A 140 -18.60 -22.90 8.11
N HIS A 141 -17.90 -23.54 9.05
CA HIS A 141 -18.15 -24.92 9.53
C HIS A 141 -17.03 -25.32 10.52
N VAL A 142 -17.12 -24.82 11.75
CA VAL A 142 -16.58 -25.57 12.91
C VAL A 142 -17.78 -25.94 13.77
N HIS A 143 -18.41 -27.06 13.42
CA HIS A 143 -19.30 -27.75 14.34
C HIS A 143 -18.41 -28.34 15.46
N HIS A 144 -18.42 -27.71 16.64
CA HIS A 144 -17.95 -28.40 17.84
C HIS A 144 -18.96 -29.49 18.20
N PRO A 145 -18.56 -30.78 18.33
CA PRO A 145 -19.44 -31.79 18.89
C PRO A 145 -19.60 -31.53 20.40
N VAL A 146 -20.80 -31.15 20.81
CA VAL A 146 -21.24 -31.14 22.21
C VAL A 146 -21.46 -32.60 22.63
N THR A 147 -20.66 -33.09 23.56
CA THR A 147 -20.92 -34.35 24.28
C THR A 147 -22.02 -34.14 25.32
N PRO A 148 -23.07 -34.98 25.38
CA PRO A 148 -24.10 -34.86 26.42
C PRO A 148 -23.59 -35.48 27.73
N GLY A 149 -23.31 -34.62 28.71
CA GLY A 149 -23.08 -35.00 30.09
C GLY A 149 -24.40 -35.29 30.83
N SER A 150 -24.51 -36.49 31.38
CA SER A 150 -25.58 -36.97 32.25
C SER A 150 -25.76 -36.08 33.50
N GLY A 151 -27.01 -35.94 33.94
CA GLY A 151 -27.44 -34.90 34.88
C GLY A 151 -27.31 -35.20 36.38
N ARG A 152 -27.72 -34.15 37.11
CA ARG A 152 -28.19 -34.04 38.50
C ARG A 152 -27.16 -34.20 39.63
N GLY A 153 -27.03 -33.10 40.36
CA GLY A 153 -26.53 -33.05 41.74
C GLY A 153 -26.55 -31.64 42.29
N VAL A 154 -27.69 -31.26 42.89
CA VAL A 154 -27.90 -30.01 43.64
C VAL A 154 -27.26 -30.14 45.03
N GLN A 155 -26.56 -29.09 45.48
CA GLN A 155 -26.40 -28.62 46.87
C GLN A 155 -25.49 -27.39 46.81
N GLU A 156 -26.01 -26.17 46.95
CA GLU A 156 -26.37 -25.44 48.18
C GLU A 156 -25.16 -24.74 48.84
N ALA A 157 -25.46 -23.57 49.39
CA ALA A 157 -24.63 -22.40 49.58
C ALA A 157 -23.50 -22.53 50.61
N THR A 158 -22.51 -21.63 50.52
CA THR A 158 -22.19 -20.65 51.58
C THR A 158 -21.17 -19.64 51.09
N ALA A 159 -21.41 -18.38 51.45
CA ALA A 159 -20.57 -17.22 51.16
C ALA A 159 -19.65 -16.93 52.34
N GLU A 160 -18.39 -16.57 52.07
CA GLU A 160 -17.46 -15.94 53.02
C GLU A 160 -16.37 -15.25 52.18
N THR A 161 -16.51 -13.97 51.82
CA THR A 161 -16.06 -12.75 52.52
C THR A 161 -14.84 -12.96 53.42
N THR A 162 -13.67 -12.48 53.01
CA THR A 162 -12.68 -11.84 53.89
C THR A 162 -11.71 -10.97 53.08
N GLU A 163 -11.67 -9.69 53.45
CA GLU A 163 -10.69 -8.67 53.06
C GLU A 163 -9.30 -8.96 53.67
N ARG A 164 -8.22 -8.65 52.94
CA ARG A 164 -7.26 -7.56 53.25
C ARG A 164 -6.03 -7.61 52.35
#